data_AF-C0R8A5-F1
#
_entry.id   AF-C0R8A5-F1
#
_cell.length_a   1.000
_cell.length_b   1.000
_cell.length_c   1.000
_cell.angle_alpha   90.00
_cell.angle_beta   90.00
_cell.angle_gamma   90.00
#
_symmetry.space_group_name_H-M   'P 1'
#
loop_
_entity.id
_entity.type
_entity.pdbx_description
1 polymer ?
#
loop_
_entity_poly.entity_id
_entity_poly.type
_entity_poly.pdbx_seq_one_letter_code
_entity_poly.pdbx_strand_id
1 'polypeptide(L)'
;MTNTKLNIIKLNIITAILTLICISCAPDNQINPDLSSNTNLEKFGQHFKDRSRGSQDHGHSYQEYQDLKIEIEKYKGNKASQLKAIKNHLEKQKKKEDIEIAKIDAEITKTSTQSDFLKTFTASSFYANPEKDLLAMKRIIYSSLYYNTTRVKTLNEILEKLNTSSENKKVVTNLLYKVALGIQLQLELCLENITKDESHSPNQRTEELLEFARNDLNRKDRFVKVLNKTINDYNRNAGGIKTNVEKLASYMDEKFKALE
;
A
#
# COMPACT_ATOMS: atom_id res chain seq x y z
N MET A 1 8.33 45.00 -9.37
CA MET A 1 9.37 44.66 -8.36
C MET A 1 9.03 43.30 -7.74
N THR A 2 9.22 42.21 -8.50
CA THR A 2 8.64 40.88 -8.18
C THR A 2 9.63 39.72 -8.36
N ASN A 3 10.71 39.91 -9.13
CA ASN A 3 11.64 38.83 -9.49
C ASN A 3 12.51 38.37 -8.30
N THR A 4 12.73 39.21 -7.29
CA THR A 4 13.62 38.91 -6.15
C THR A 4 13.09 37.79 -5.26
N LYS A 5 11.78 37.75 -4.99
CA LYS A 5 11.18 36.71 -4.13
C LYS A 5 11.20 35.32 -4.77
N LEU A 6 10.95 35.23 -6.08
CA LEU A 6 10.93 33.95 -6.80
C LEU A 6 12.31 33.28 -6.84
N ASN A 7 13.38 34.08 -6.97
CA ASN A 7 14.75 33.58 -7.00
C ASN A 7 15.23 33.09 -5.62
N ILE A 8 14.85 33.76 -4.54
CA ILE A 8 15.19 33.32 -3.16
C ILE A 8 14.57 31.96 -2.84
N ILE A 9 13.30 31.74 -3.22
CA ILE A 9 12.61 30.46 -3.00
C ILE A 9 13.28 29.32 -3.79
N LYS A 10 13.65 29.57 -5.06
CA LYS A 10 14.37 28.58 -5.89
C LYS A 10 15.76 28.25 -5.33
N LEU A 11 16.48 29.25 -4.82
CA LEU A 11 17.83 29.05 -4.26
C LEU A 11 17.79 28.14 -3.03
N ASN A 12 16.87 28.41 -2.08
CA ASN A 12 16.75 27.61 -0.86
C ASN A 12 16.43 26.13 -1.12
N ILE A 13 15.62 25.81 -2.13
CA ILE A 13 15.30 24.42 -2.50
C ILE A 13 16.53 23.70 -3.07
N ILE A 14 17.32 24.37 -3.91
CA ILE A 14 18.55 23.81 -4.47
C ILE A 14 19.60 23.58 -3.37
N THR A 15 19.76 24.53 -2.45
CA THR A 15 20.66 24.40 -1.30
C THR A 15 20.28 23.23 -0.38
N ALA A 16 18.99 23.02 -0.12
CA ALA A 16 18.51 21.89 0.69
C ALA A 16 18.71 20.51 0.04
N ILE A 17 18.68 20.43 -1.29
CA ILE A 17 18.97 19.18 -2.02
C ILE A 17 20.47 18.88 -2.00
N LEU A 18 21.33 19.90 -2.14
CA LEU A 18 22.78 19.74 -2.11
C LEU A 18 23.30 19.27 -0.74
N THR A 19 22.78 19.78 0.38
CA THR A 19 23.20 19.33 1.72
C THR A 19 22.82 17.87 2.00
N LEU A 20 21.72 17.36 1.45
CA LEU A 20 21.34 15.94 1.55
C LEU A 20 22.29 15.01 0.80
N ILE A 21 22.81 15.44 -0.36
CA ILE A 21 23.77 14.63 -1.16
C ILE A 21 25.15 14.57 -0.48
N CYS A 22 25.56 15.63 0.23
CA CYS A 22 26.85 15.64 0.93
C CYS A 22 26.91 14.69 2.14
N ILE A 23 25.78 14.29 2.73
CA ILE A 23 25.75 13.34 3.86
C ILE A 23 25.96 11.89 3.38
N SER A 24 25.63 11.57 2.12
CA SER A 24 25.86 10.24 1.53
C SER A 24 27.29 9.96 1.05
N CYS A 25 28.23 10.90 1.24
CA CYS A 25 29.61 10.82 0.74
C CYS A 25 30.66 10.94 1.86
N ALA A 26 30.44 10.29 3.00
CA ALA A 26 31.49 10.00 3.98
C ALA A 26 32.01 8.56 3.76
N PRO A 27 33.32 8.35 3.50
CA PRO A 27 33.88 7.01 3.40
C PRO A 27 34.16 6.44 4.80
N ASP A 28 33.18 5.75 5.38
CA ASP A 28 33.36 5.01 6.64
C ASP A 28 34.25 3.77 6.44
N ASN A 29 35.56 4.01 6.46
CA ASN A 29 36.58 3.00 6.64
C ASN A 29 36.92 2.87 8.13
N GLN A 30 36.31 1.90 8.83
CA GLN A 30 36.98 1.29 9.99
C GLN A 30 36.53 -0.14 10.32
N ILE A 31 37.53 -1.02 10.37
CA ILE A 31 37.54 -2.47 10.60
C ILE A 31 38.58 -2.66 11.72
N ASN A 32 38.40 -3.40 12.82
CA ASN A 32 37.38 -4.36 13.29
C ASN A 32 37.53 -4.46 14.84
N PRO A 33 37.15 -5.52 15.58
CA PRO A 33 35.97 -6.41 15.60
C PRO A 33 35.38 -6.55 17.03
N ASP A 34 34.52 -7.57 17.20
CA ASP A 34 34.47 -8.50 18.36
C ASP A 34 33.51 -8.20 19.53
N LEU A 35 32.42 -8.99 19.58
CA LEU A 35 31.94 -9.57 20.84
C LEU A 35 31.12 -10.83 20.56
N SER A 36 31.69 -11.97 20.95
CA SER A 36 31.09 -13.29 20.81
C SER A 36 30.05 -13.60 21.89
N SER A 37 28.99 -14.32 21.52
CA SER A 37 28.66 -15.62 22.13
C SER A 37 27.39 -16.23 21.53
N ASN A 38 27.33 -17.57 21.55
CA ASN A 38 26.34 -18.35 20.82
C ASN A 38 25.04 -18.54 21.59
N THR A 39 23.90 -18.52 20.90
CA THR A 39 22.76 -19.37 21.26
C THR A 39 22.12 -19.95 19.99
N ASN A 40 21.91 -21.26 19.97
CA ASN A 40 21.50 -21.99 18.78
C ASN A 40 20.06 -21.67 18.35
N LEU A 41 19.86 -21.44 17.05
CA LEU A 41 18.55 -21.60 16.41
C LEU A 41 18.69 -22.55 15.21
N GLU A 42 18.54 -23.85 15.47
CA GLU A 42 18.61 -24.85 14.40
C GLU A 42 17.37 -24.80 13.49
N LYS A 43 17.64 -24.72 12.18
CA LYS A 43 16.85 -25.31 11.08
C LYS A 43 15.31 -25.29 11.21
N PHE A 44 14.69 -24.21 10.74
CA PHE A 44 13.48 -24.31 9.91
C PHE A 44 13.62 -23.40 8.68
N GLY A 45 14.15 -23.96 7.59
CA GLY A 45 14.52 -23.20 6.41
C GLY A 45 14.99 -24.07 5.25
N GLN A 46 14.17 -25.02 4.81
CA GLN A 46 14.42 -25.76 3.57
C GLN A 46 13.16 -25.84 2.69
N HIS A 47 13.40 -25.73 1.38
CA HIS A 47 12.45 -25.91 0.27
C HIS A 47 11.29 -24.91 0.10
N PHE A 48 11.64 -23.72 -0.41
CA PHE A 48 11.00 -23.18 -1.62
C PHE A 48 12.06 -22.68 -2.61
N LYS A 49 12.66 -23.59 -3.38
CA LYS A 49 13.34 -23.27 -4.64
C LYS A 49 12.30 -23.29 -5.75
N ASP A 50 11.64 -22.16 -5.98
CA ASP A 50 10.83 -22.00 -7.18
C ASP A 50 11.60 -21.18 -8.23
N ARG A 51 11.78 -21.75 -9.42
CA ARG A 51 12.57 -21.15 -10.50
C ARG A 51 11.67 -20.31 -11.39
N SER A 52 11.53 -19.02 -11.08
CA SER A 52 11.02 -18.04 -12.06
C SER A 52 12.03 -16.91 -12.29
N ARG A 53 12.92 -17.11 -13.27
CA ARG A 53 13.69 -15.99 -13.85
C ARG A 53 12.73 -15.09 -14.62
N GLY A 54 12.24 -14.05 -13.96
CA GLY A 54 11.34 -13.06 -14.57
C GLY A 54 11.17 -11.83 -13.69
N SER A 55 12.08 -10.86 -13.83
CA SER A 55 11.95 -9.48 -13.32
C SER A 55 11.48 -9.35 -11.86
N GLN A 56 12.38 -9.54 -10.90
CA GLN A 56 12.07 -9.34 -9.48
C GLN A 56 12.00 -7.84 -9.10
N ASP A 57 10.93 -7.15 -9.52
CA ASP A 57 10.41 -5.97 -8.83
C ASP A 57 9.38 -6.43 -7.77
N HIS A 58 9.86 -7.25 -6.83
CA HIS A 58 9.06 -7.66 -5.66
C HIS A 58 9.13 -6.54 -4.63
N GLY A 59 8.32 -5.51 -4.84
CA GLY A 59 8.39 -4.25 -4.11
C GLY A 59 8.31 -4.41 -2.58
N HIS A 60 9.04 -3.53 -1.88
CA HIS A 60 9.26 -3.57 -0.43
C HIS A 60 8.00 -3.75 0.44
N SER A 61 6.80 -3.40 -0.03
CA SER A 61 5.57 -3.58 0.76
C SER A 61 5.11 -5.03 0.91
N TYR A 62 5.46 -5.93 -0.03
CA TYR A 62 5.20 -7.36 0.16
C TYR A 62 6.06 -7.92 1.31
N GLN A 63 7.31 -7.47 1.40
CA GLN A 63 8.22 -7.83 2.48
C GLN A 63 7.72 -7.29 3.83
N GLU A 64 7.27 -6.04 3.91
CA GLU A 64 6.73 -5.44 5.15
C GLU A 64 5.57 -6.26 5.77
N TYR A 65 4.73 -6.90 4.95
CA TYR A 65 3.66 -7.77 5.46
C TYR A 65 4.18 -9.12 5.98
N GLN A 66 5.15 -9.73 5.30
CA GLN A 66 5.77 -10.97 5.79
C GLN A 66 6.55 -10.72 7.09
N ASP A 67 7.25 -9.58 7.19
CA ASP A 67 7.96 -9.16 8.38
C ASP A 67 7.00 -8.97 9.57
N LEU A 68 5.84 -8.34 9.35
CA LEU A 68 4.78 -8.24 10.36
C LEU A 68 4.27 -9.62 10.78
N LYS A 69 4.03 -10.53 9.83
CA LYS A 69 3.55 -11.88 10.16
C LYS A 69 4.57 -12.65 11.02
N ILE A 70 5.86 -12.51 10.71
CA ILE A 70 6.95 -13.05 11.52
C ILE A 70 6.97 -12.39 12.92
N GLU A 71 6.78 -11.08 13.01
CA GLU A 71 6.72 -10.34 14.29
C GLU A 71 5.53 -10.79 15.17
N ILE A 72 4.34 -10.97 14.58
CA ILE A 72 3.16 -11.49 15.30
C ILE A 72 3.43 -12.91 15.82
N GLU A 73 4.06 -13.80 15.05
CA GLU A 73 4.36 -15.17 15.51
C GLU A 73 5.43 -15.22 16.62
N LYS A 74 6.35 -14.24 16.72
CA LYS A 74 7.27 -14.15 17.87
C LYS A 74 6.53 -14.02 19.20
N TYR A 75 5.32 -13.45 19.19
CA TYR A 75 4.48 -13.25 20.38
C TYR A 75 3.36 -14.30 20.50
N LYS A 76 3.50 -15.48 19.89
CA LYS A 76 2.53 -16.56 20.00
C LYS A 76 2.26 -16.93 21.46
N GLY A 77 0.99 -16.91 21.86
CA GLY A 77 0.54 -17.09 23.24
C GLY A 77 0.36 -15.79 24.04
N ASN A 78 0.93 -14.66 23.59
CA ASN A 78 0.73 -13.34 24.19
C ASN A 78 -0.06 -12.42 23.23
N LYS A 79 -1.39 -12.51 23.33
CA LYS A 79 -2.34 -11.78 22.46
C LYS A 79 -2.18 -10.26 22.54
N ALA A 80 -1.88 -9.72 23.73
CA ALA A 80 -1.65 -8.28 23.93
C ALA A 80 -0.39 -7.80 23.20
N SER A 81 0.72 -8.56 23.25
CA SER A 81 1.91 -8.26 22.46
C SER A 81 1.68 -8.40 20.96
N GLN A 82 0.85 -9.36 20.52
CA GLN A 82 0.46 -9.49 19.10
C GLN A 82 -0.34 -8.26 18.62
N LEU A 83 -1.30 -7.77 19.41
CA LEU A 83 -2.01 -6.52 19.11
C LEU A 83 -1.08 -5.31 19.08
N LYS A 84 -0.12 -5.23 20.02
CA LYS A 84 0.85 -4.12 20.07
C LYS A 84 1.76 -4.08 18.83
N ALA A 85 2.21 -5.24 18.35
CA ALA A 85 2.96 -5.34 17.10
C ALA A 85 2.13 -4.84 15.90
N ILE A 86 0.87 -5.28 15.79
CA ILE A 86 -0.06 -4.82 14.75
C ILE A 86 -0.27 -3.30 14.81
N LYS A 87 -0.54 -2.75 16.01
CA LYS A 87 -0.72 -1.31 16.22
C LYS A 87 0.50 -0.52 15.72
N ASN A 88 1.69 -0.88 16.19
CA ASN A 88 2.95 -0.24 15.81
C ASN A 88 3.17 -0.28 14.29
N HIS A 89 2.85 -1.40 13.64
CA HIS A 89 2.94 -1.54 12.19
C HIS A 89 1.95 -0.62 11.47
N LEU A 90 0.67 -0.61 11.86
CA LEU A 90 -0.35 0.25 11.24
C LEU A 90 -0.04 1.74 11.41
N GLU A 91 0.46 2.16 12.58
CA GLU A 91 0.91 3.55 12.80
C GLU A 91 2.11 3.93 11.93
N LYS A 92 3.10 3.03 11.80
CA LYS A 92 4.27 3.23 10.94
C LYS A 92 3.88 3.27 9.47
N GLN A 93 2.99 2.36 9.05
CA GLN A 93 2.46 2.29 7.69
C GLN A 93 1.72 3.57 7.33
N LYS A 94 0.82 4.08 8.18
CA LYS A 94 0.08 5.32 7.94
C LYS A 94 1.00 6.52 7.71
N LYS A 95 2.05 6.67 8.54
CA LYS A 95 3.07 7.74 8.39
C LYS A 95 3.85 7.62 7.07
N LYS A 96 4.14 6.40 6.62
CA LYS A 96 4.80 6.13 5.33
C LYS A 96 3.87 6.44 4.15
N GLU A 97 2.62 5.97 4.23
CA GLU A 97 1.59 6.18 3.21
C GLU A 97 1.39 7.68 2.91
N ASP A 98 1.27 8.53 3.94
CA ASP A 98 1.09 9.98 3.77
C ASP A 98 2.26 10.64 2.98
N ILE A 99 3.51 10.18 3.20
CA ILE A 99 4.71 10.68 2.50
C ILE A 99 4.76 10.17 1.05
N GLU A 100 4.54 8.86 0.84
CA GLU A 100 4.64 8.27 -0.50
C GLU A 100 3.48 8.69 -1.41
N ILE A 101 2.27 8.88 -0.88
CA ILE A 101 1.12 9.42 -1.63
C ILE A 101 1.46 10.81 -2.20
N ALA A 102 2.02 11.70 -1.38
CA ALA A 102 2.41 13.04 -1.81
C ALA A 102 3.46 13.02 -2.94
N LYS A 103 4.40 12.06 -2.93
CA LYS A 103 5.37 11.87 -4.02
C LYS A 103 4.68 11.39 -5.31
N ILE A 104 3.79 10.39 -5.20
CA ILE A 104 3.07 9.82 -6.35
C ILE A 104 2.18 10.86 -7.03
N ASP A 105 1.37 11.58 -6.26
CA ASP A 105 0.49 12.63 -6.79
C ASP A 105 1.31 13.74 -7.47
N ALA A 106 2.45 14.14 -6.88
CA ALA A 106 3.37 15.10 -7.48
C ALA A 106 4.06 14.58 -8.76
N GLU A 107 4.29 13.27 -8.91
CA GLU A 107 4.83 12.70 -10.14
C GLU A 107 3.77 12.55 -11.24
N ILE A 108 2.55 12.13 -10.88
CA ILE A 108 1.42 12.04 -11.82
C ILE A 108 1.12 13.41 -12.42
N THR A 109 1.06 14.46 -11.58
CA THR A 109 0.78 15.85 -11.98
C THR A 109 1.82 16.42 -12.97
N LYS A 110 3.06 15.90 -13.01
CA LYS A 110 4.06 16.30 -14.04
C LYS A 110 3.74 15.76 -15.44
N THR A 111 2.90 14.73 -15.52
CA THR A 111 2.66 13.93 -16.73
C THR A 111 1.19 13.86 -17.14
N SER A 112 0.29 14.44 -16.35
CA SER A 112 -1.15 14.49 -16.59
C SER A 112 -1.70 15.85 -16.15
N THR A 113 -2.70 16.36 -16.86
CA THR A 113 -3.48 17.54 -16.43
C THR A 113 -4.43 17.21 -15.28
N GLN A 114 -4.69 15.93 -15.00
CA GLN A 114 -5.36 15.49 -13.77
C GLN A 114 -4.33 15.37 -12.64
N SER A 115 -4.44 16.24 -11.64
CA SER A 115 -3.64 16.17 -10.40
C SER A 115 -4.02 15.00 -9.49
N ASP A 116 -5.17 14.36 -9.74
CA ASP A 116 -5.69 13.25 -8.95
C ASP A 116 -6.65 12.39 -9.79
N PHE A 117 -6.14 11.32 -10.40
CA PHE A 117 -6.94 10.51 -11.32
C PHE A 117 -8.12 9.80 -10.63
N LEU A 118 -7.98 9.45 -9.34
CA LEU A 118 -9.05 8.76 -8.61
C LEU A 118 -10.29 9.65 -8.46
N LYS A 119 -10.14 10.99 -8.37
CA LYS A 119 -11.28 11.92 -8.35
C LYS A 119 -12.23 11.76 -9.53
N THR A 120 -11.70 11.42 -10.71
CA THR A 120 -12.48 11.19 -11.94
C THR A 120 -13.49 10.04 -11.79
N PHE A 121 -13.18 9.05 -10.95
CA PHE A 121 -14.03 7.89 -10.69
C PHE A 121 -14.84 8.02 -9.39
N THR A 122 -14.49 8.98 -8.53
CA THR A 122 -15.11 9.16 -7.21
C THR A 122 -15.98 10.41 -7.06
N ALA A 123 -16.10 11.24 -8.11
CA ALA A 123 -16.83 12.50 -8.09
C ALA A 123 -18.35 12.40 -7.78
N SER A 124 -18.94 11.20 -7.84
CA SER A 124 -20.37 10.94 -7.59
C SER A 124 -20.64 10.15 -6.30
N SER A 125 -19.76 10.21 -5.30
CA SER A 125 -19.83 9.33 -4.13
C SER A 125 -21.05 9.58 -3.23
N PHE A 126 -21.76 8.52 -2.87
CA PHE A 126 -22.84 8.50 -1.86
C PHE A 126 -22.35 8.56 -0.40
N TYR A 127 -21.05 8.79 -0.17
CA TYR A 127 -20.40 8.66 1.14
C TYR A 127 -20.19 9.99 1.87
N ALA A 128 -20.12 9.92 3.19
CA ALA A 128 -20.21 11.08 4.08
C ALA A 128 -18.98 12.00 4.09
N ASN A 129 -17.81 11.56 3.59
CA ASN A 129 -16.61 12.40 3.56
C ASN A 129 -15.72 12.09 2.33
N PRO A 130 -16.01 12.71 1.16
CA PRO A 130 -15.33 12.42 -0.09
C PRO A 130 -13.80 12.59 -0.05
N GLU A 131 -13.27 13.55 0.73
CA GLU A 131 -11.83 13.77 0.84
C GLU A 131 -11.14 12.69 1.68
N LYS A 132 -11.75 12.31 2.81
CA LYS A 132 -11.25 11.21 3.65
C LYS A 132 -11.28 9.89 2.89
N ASP A 133 -12.38 9.61 2.20
CA ASP A 133 -12.57 8.35 1.47
C ASP A 133 -11.61 8.24 0.28
N LEU A 134 -11.35 9.35 -0.42
CA LEU A 134 -10.33 9.44 -1.46
C LEU A 134 -8.92 9.18 -0.91
N LEU A 135 -8.56 9.77 0.24
CA LEU A 135 -7.27 9.51 0.88
C LEU A 135 -7.15 8.04 1.32
N ALA A 136 -8.22 7.45 1.86
CA ALA A 136 -8.26 6.03 2.21
C ALA A 136 -8.07 5.12 0.99
N MET A 137 -8.74 5.41 -0.13
CA MET A 137 -8.52 4.72 -1.41
C MET A 137 -7.08 4.86 -1.91
N LYS A 138 -6.46 6.05 -1.79
CA LYS A 138 -5.04 6.24 -2.13
C LYS A 138 -4.11 5.40 -1.26
N ARG A 139 -4.31 5.38 0.07
CA ARG A 139 -3.52 4.56 1.01
C ARG A 139 -3.44 3.11 0.55
N ILE A 140 -4.60 2.46 0.42
CA ILE A 140 -4.65 1.03 0.06
C ILE A 140 -4.20 0.76 -1.38
N ILE A 141 -4.56 1.59 -2.37
CA ILE A 141 -4.21 1.36 -3.78
C ILE A 141 -2.71 1.61 -4.01
N TYR A 142 -2.18 2.76 -3.58
CA TYR A 142 -0.79 3.11 -3.87
C TYR A 142 0.17 2.22 -3.08
N SER A 143 -0.13 1.87 -1.82
CA SER A 143 0.68 0.90 -1.06
C SER A 143 0.67 -0.47 -1.73
N SER A 144 -0.49 -0.93 -2.21
CA SER A 144 -0.64 -2.20 -2.91
C SER A 144 0.08 -2.23 -4.26
N LEU A 145 0.26 -1.08 -4.91
CA LEU A 145 1.08 -0.92 -6.11
C LEU A 145 2.54 -0.56 -5.82
N TYR A 146 2.99 -0.78 -4.58
CA TYR A 146 4.36 -0.55 -4.11
C TYR A 146 4.87 0.88 -4.26
N TYR A 147 3.96 1.86 -4.34
CA TYR A 147 4.26 3.25 -4.69
C TYR A 147 5.06 3.36 -6.01
N ASN A 148 4.76 2.48 -6.98
CA ASN A 148 5.35 2.51 -8.31
C ASN A 148 4.45 3.29 -9.27
N THR A 149 4.86 4.49 -9.67
CA THR A 149 4.06 5.39 -10.50
C THR A 149 3.64 4.78 -11.83
N THR A 150 4.47 3.93 -12.45
CA THR A 150 4.11 3.21 -13.68
C THR A 150 2.95 2.25 -13.44
N ARG A 151 2.97 1.49 -12.33
CA ARG A 151 1.87 0.59 -11.96
C ARG A 151 0.58 1.36 -11.63
N VAL A 152 0.69 2.51 -10.96
CA VAL A 152 -0.45 3.41 -10.70
C VAL A 152 -1.04 3.97 -12.00
N LYS A 153 -0.19 4.39 -12.96
CA LYS A 153 -0.62 4.82 -14.30
C LYS A 153 -1.29 3.69 -15.09
N THR A 154 -0.79 2.44 -15.01
CA THR A 154 -1.46 1.28 -15.61
C THR A 154 -2.84 1.02 -14.98
N LEU A 155 -2.99 1.20 -13.66
CA LEU A 155 -4.31 1.11 -13.03
C LEU A 155 -5.26 2.20 -13.58
N ASN A 156 -4.80 3.46 -13.71
CA ASN A 156 -5.62 4.50 -14.30
C ASN A 156 -6.12 4.13 -15.71
N GLU A 157 -5.25 3.64 -16.60
CA GLU A 157 -5.63 3.17 -17.95
C GLU A 157 -6.74 2.10 -17.92
N ILE A 158 -6.66 1.17 -16.96
CA ILE A 158 -7.69 0.13 -16.73
C ILE A 158 -9.02 0.77 -16.30
N LEU A 159 -8.99 1.69 -15.33
CA LEU A 159 -10.20 2.35 -14.83
C LEU A 159 -10.85 3.24 -15.90
N GLU A 160 -10.06 4.00 -16.66
CA GLU A 160 -10.54 4.83 -17.78
C GLU A 160 -11.28 3.99 -18.83
N LYS A 161 -10.71 2.84 -19.23
CA LYS A 161 -11.36 1.91 -20.18
C LYS A 161 -12.69 1.38 -19.65
N LEU A 162 -12.78 1.05 -18.36
CA LEU A 162 -14.00 0.55 -17.73
C LEU A 162 -15.04 1.67 -17.46
N ASN A 163 -14.62 2.93 -17.34
CA ASN A 163 -15.52 4.07 -17.11
C ASN A 163 -16.31 4.49 -18.37
N THR A 164 -16.20 3.75 -19.47
CA THR A 164 -16.85 4.04 -20.76
C THR A 164 -18.33 3.67 -20.83
N SER A 165 -18.79 2.65 -20.10
CA SER A 165 -20.19 2.19 -20.10
C SER A 165 -20.79 2.15 -18.69
N SER A 166 -22.12 2.26 -18.56
CA SER A 166 -22.83 2.22 -17.27
C SER A 166 -22.68 0.89 -16.54
N GLU A 167 -22.50 -0.20 -17.28
CA GLU A 167 -22.30 -1.54 -16.72
C GLU A 167 -20.87 -1.73 -16.21
N ASN A 168 -19.87 -1.36 -17.01
CA ASN A 168 -18.46 -1.43 -16.63
C ASN A 168 -18.10 -0.45 -15.48
N LYS A 169 -18.82 0.69 -15.38
CA LYS A 169 -18.74 1.59 -14.22
C LYS A 169 -19.04 0.89 -12.89
N LYS A 170 -19.98 -0.08 -12.85
CA LYS A 170 -20.26 -0.86 -11.62
C LYS A 170 -19.04 -1.63 -11.15
N VAL A 171 -18.22 -2.15 -12.07
CA VAL A 171 -16.97 -2.87 -11.76
C VAL A 171 -15.94 -1.92 -11.13
N VAL A 172 -15.81 -0.70 -11.66
CA VAL A 172 -14.98 0.37 -11.06
C VAL A 172 -15.50 0.74 -9.68
N THR A 173 -16.82 0.91 -9.51
CA THR A 173 -17.44 1.22 -8.21
C THR A 173 -17.22 0.11 -7.18
N ASN A 174 -17.38 -1.17 -7.54
CA ASN A 174 -17.13 -2.31 -6.66
C ASN A 174 -15.66 -2.31 -6.19
N LEU A 175 -14.71 -2.20 -7.12
CA LEU A 175 -13.27 -2.15 -6.81
C LEU A 175 -12.92 -1.01 -5.85
N LEU A 176 -13.34 0.22 -6.16
CA LEU A 176 -12.91 1.41 -5.42
C LEU A 176 -13.64 1.52 -4.06
N TYR A 177 -14.96 1.36 -4.03
CA TYR A 177 -15.77 1.63 -2.83
C TYR A 177 -15.99 0.43 -1.93
N LYS A 178 -16.35 -0.74 -2.49
CA LYS A 178 -16.62 -1.91 -1.66
C LYS A 178 -15.33 -2.57 -1.18
N VAL A 179 -14.40 -2.79 -2.12
CA VAL A 179 -13.17 -3.53 -1.82
C VAL A 179 -12.09 -2.60 -1.26
N ALA A 180 -11.59 -1.64 -2.03
CA ALA A 180 -10.45 -0.82 -1.62
C ALA A 180 -10.76 0.06 -0.39
N LEU A 181 -11.74 0.97 -0.49
CA LEU A 181 -12.18 1.81 0.61
C LEU A 181 -12.63 0.98 1.82
N GLY A 182 -13.43 -0.07 1.59
CA GLY A 182 -13.87 -0.99 2.65
C GLY A 182 -12.73 -1.59 3.46
N ILE A 183 -11.71 -2.15 2.82
CA ILE A 183 -10.53 -2.71 3.50
C ILE A 183 -9.78 -1.63 4.30
N GLN A 184 -9.56 -0.44 3.73
CA GLN A 184 -8.83 0.62 4.43
C GLN A 184 -9.60 1.13 5.65
N LEU A 185 -10.91 1.33 5.55
CA LEU A 185 -11.73 1.79 6.68
C LEU A 185 -11.76 0.78 7.83
N GLN A 186 -11.79 -0.52 7.54
CA GLN A 186 -11.71 -1.55 8.59
C GLN A 186 -10.34 -1.57 9.29
N LEU A 187 -9.23 -1.38 8.55
CA LEU A 187 -7.90 -1.24 9.14
C LEU A 187 -7.75 0.03 9.99
N GLU A 188 -8.35 1.15 9.58
CA GLU A 188 -8.38 2.37 10.39
C GLU A 188 -9.21 2.19 11.67
N LEU A 189 -10.37 1.52 11.59
CA LEU A 189 -11.20 1.14 12.74
C LEU A 189 -10.48 0.16 13.69
N CYS A 190 -9.73 -0.80 13.13
CA CYS A 190 -8.89 -1.72 13.89
C CYS A 190 -7.84 -0.96 14.73
N LEU A 191 -7.10 -0.04 14.11
CA LEU A 191 -6.12 0.79 14.80
C LEU A 191 -6.77 1.66 15.90
N GLU A 192 -7.93 2.24 15.63
CA GLU A 192 -8.70 3.02 16.62
C GLU A 192 -9.11 2.16 17.82
N ASN A 193 -9.66 0.96 17.57
CA ASN A 193 -10.12 0.06 18.62
C ASN A 193 -8.95 -0.49 19.48
N ILE A 194 -7.84 -0.89 18.87
CA ILE A 194 -6.63 -1.33 19.63
C ILE A 194 -6.09 -0.18 20.49
N THR A 195 -6.10 1.04 19.98
CA THR A 195 -5.63 2.23 20.73
C THR A 195 -6.55 2.54 21.92
N LYS A 196 -7.87 2.38 21.76
CA LYS A 196 -8.83 2.52 22.86
C LYS A 196 -8.63 1.43 23.93
N ASP A 197 -8.43 0.17 23.52
CA ASP A 197 -8.22 -0.96 24.43
C ASP A 197 -6.97 -0.77 25.31
N GLU A 198 -5.83 -0.39 24.71
CA GLU A 198 -4.57 -0.12 25.44
C GLU A 198 -4.75 0.99 26.50
N SER A 199 -5.65 1.96 26.27
CA SER A 199 -5.92 3.06 27.21
C SER A 199 -6.90 2.74 28.35
N HIS A 200 -7.67 1.64 28.27
CA HIS A 200 -8.71 1.30 29.25
C HIS A 200 -8.40 0.03 30.08
N SER A 201 -7.13 -0.40 30.09
CA SER A 201 -6.64 -1.69 30.62
C SER A 201 -7.05 -2.89 29.74
N PRO A 202 -6.11 -3.80 29.37
CA PRO A 202 -6.41 -4.88 28.43
C PRO A 202 -7.51 -5.80 28.94
N ASN A 203 -8.64 -5.85 28.23
CA ASN A 203 -9.85 -6.54 28.68
C ASN A 203 -10.14 -7.79 27.84
N GLN A 204 -11.27 -8.46 28.14
CA GLN A 204 -11.71 -9.71 27.51
C GLN A 204 -11.78 -9.66 25.98
N ARG A 205 -11.90 -8.47 25.37
CA ARG A 205 -11.98 -8.29 23.90
C ARG A 205 -10.63 -8.39 23.17
N THR A 206 -9.52 -8.57 23.89
CA THR A 206 -8.18 -8.75 23.29
C THR A 206 -8.16 -9.82 22.19
N GLU A 207 -8.93 -10.92 22.33
CA GLU A 207 -9.03 -11.95 21.28
C GLU A 207 -9.84 -11.48 20.06
N GLU A 208 -11.02 -10.91 20.30
CA GLU A 208 -11.92 -10.40 19.24
C GLU A 208 -11.21 -9.36 18.37
N LEU A 209 -10.49 -8.42 19.01
CA LEU A 209 -9.69 -7.40 18.33
C LEU A 209 -8.53 -8.00 17.54
N LEU A 210 -7.90 -9.07 18.04
CA LEU A 210 -6.77 -9.73 17.37
C LEU A 210 -7.23 -10.56 16.17
N GLU A 211 -8.36 -11.24 16.27
CA GLU A 211 -8.99 -11.94 15.15
C GLU A 211 -9.44 -10.95 14.07
N PHE A 212 -10.15 -9.89 14.46
CA PHE A 212 -10.57 -8.79 13.57
C PHE A 212 -9.36 -8.20 12.81
N ALA A 213 -8.31 -7.81 13.55
CA ALA A 213 -7.08 -7.28 12.98
C ALA A 213 -6.41 -8.23 11.97
N ARG A 214 -6.31 -9.52 12.30
CA ARG A 214 -5.75 -10.55 11.40
C ARG A 214 -6.58 -10.71 10.14
N ASN A 215 -7.90 -10.67 10.25
CA ASN A 215 -8.80 -10.85 9.12
C ASN A 215 -8.66 -9.71 8.10
N ASP A 216 -8.64 -8.44 8.54
CA ASP A 216 -8.47 -7.31 7.61
C ASP A 216 -7.03 -7.19 7.06
N LEU A 217 -6.02 -7.54 7.85
CA LEU A 217 -4.64 -7.70 7.37
C LEU A 217 -4.54 -8.76 6.26
N ASN A 218 -5.21 -9.91 6.42
CA ASN A 218 -5.32 -10.93 5.39
C ASN A 218 -6.12 -10.44 4.16
N ARG A 219 -7.16 -9.61 4.35
CA ARG A 219 -7.88 -8.99 3.21
C ARG A 219 -6.97 -8.03 2.43
N LYS A 220 -6.17 -7.20 3.09
CA LYS A 220 -5.15 -6.34 2.46
C LYS A 220 -4.13 -7.16 1.67
N ASP A 221 -3.55 -8.23 2.22
CA ASP A 221 -2.62 -9.11 1.50
C ASP A 221 -3.25 -9.77 0.24
N ARG A 222 -4.49 -10.27 0.33
CA ARG A 222 -5.20 -10.81 -0.83
C ARG A 222 -5.46 -9.73 -1.89
N PHE A 223 -5.87 -8.52 -1.48
CA PHE A 223 -6.05 -7.38 -2.39
C PHE A 223 -4.74 -6.99 -3.09
N VAL A 224 -3.63 -6.89 -2.36
CA VAL A 224 -2.29 -6.63 -2.93
C VAL A 224 -1.95 -7.68 -4.00
N LYS A 225 -2.16 -8.97 -3.72
CA LYS A 225 -1.87 -10.06 -4.66
C LYS A 225 -2.73 -9.99 -5.91
N VAL A 226 -4.04 -9.80 -5.75
CA VAL A 226 -4.98 -9.71 -6.89
C VAL A 226 -4.68 -8.48 -7.74
N LEU A 227 -4.53 -7.29 -7.13
CA LEU A 227 -4.24 -6.06 -7.86
C LEU A 227 -2.92 -6.14 -8.62
N ASN A 228 -1.85 -6.67 -8.01
CA ASN A 228 -0.58 -6.83 -8.70
C ASN A 228 -0.63 -7.84 -9.85
N LYS A 229 -1.40 -8.94 -9.69
CA LYS A 229 -1.65 -9.90 -10.77
C LYS A 229 -2.41 -9.24 -11.92
N THR A 230 -3.45 -8.47 -11.63
CA THR A 230 -4.22 -7.69 -12.62
C THR A 230 -3.33 -6.77 -13.45
N ILE A 231 -2.45 -5.97 -12.83
CA ILE A 231 -1.50 -5.11 -13.55
C ILE A 231 -0.56 -5.92 -14.45
N ASN A 232 -0.07 -7.06 -13.96
CA ASN A 232 0.86 -7.90 -14.72
C ASN A 232 0.18 -8.60 -15.91
N ASP A 233 -1.03 -9.11 -15.72
CA ASP A 233 -1.83 -9.77 -16.75
C ASP A 233 -2.29 -8.77 -17.82
N TYR A 234 -2.69 -7.56 -17.40
CA TYR A 234 -3.03 -6.46 -18.29
C TYR A 234 -1.84 -6.07 -19.17
N ASN A 235 -0.66 -5.88 -18.57
CA ASN A 235 0.55 -5.54 -19.31
C ASN A 235 0.99 -6.64 -20.31
N ARG A 236 0.67 -7.91 -20.02
CA ARG A 236 0.90 -9.05 -20.93
C ARG A 236 -0.24 -9.31 -21.92
N ASN A 237 -1.33 -8.53 -21.87
CA ASN A 237 -2.60 -8.80 -22.56
C ASN A 237 -3.12 -10.24 -22.35
N ALA A 238 -2.93 -10.80 -21.16
CA ALA A 238 -3.37 -12.16 -20.84
C ALA A 238 -4.89 -12.28 -21.02
N GLY A 239 -5.35 -13.33 -21.72
CA GLY A 239 -6.77 -13.49 -22.07
C GLY A 239 -7.36 -12.44 -23.03
N GLY A 240 -6.58 -11.45 -23.47
CA GLY A 240 -7.04 -10.34 -24.31
C GLY A 240 -7.57 -9.12 -23.54
N ILE A 241 -7.35 -9.04 -22.22
CA ILE A 241 -7.94 -7.99 -21.35
C ILE A 241 -7.41 -6.57 -21.58
N LYS A 242 -6.28 -6.38 -22.28
CA LYS A 242 -5.80 -5.03 -22.68
C LYS A 242 -6.53 -4.50 -23.91
N THR A 243 -6.97 -5.43 -24.77
CA THR A 243 -7.54 -5.15 -26.11
C THR A 243 -9.06 -5.27 -26.20
N ASN A 244 -9.73 -5.94 -25.25
CA ASN A 244 -11.19 -6.08 -25.22
C ASN A 244 -11.73 -5.67 -23.84
N VAL A 245 -12.63 -4.68 -23.83
CA VAL A 245 -13.18 -4.07 -22.60
C VAL A 245 -14.16 -4.98 -21.86
N GLU A 246 -14.90 -5.83 -22.56
CA GLU A 246 -15.85 -6.79 -21.96
C GLU A 246 -15.07 -7.87 -21.20
N LYS A 247 -14.00 -8.41 -21.80
CA LYS A 247 -13.07 -9.34 -21.15
C LYS A 247 -12.37 -8.71 -19.96
N LEU A 248 -11.99 -7.43 -20.05
CA LEU A 248 -11.44 -6.68 -18.92
C LEU A 248 -12.46 -6.56 -17.78
N ALA A 249 -13.71 -6.19 -18.10
CA ALA A 249 -14.78 -6.05 -17.11
C ALA A 249 -15.09 -7.39 -16.43
N SER A 250 -15.24 -8.48 -17.19
CA SER A 250 -15.46 -9.83 -16.64
C SER A 250 -14.30 -10.30 -15.77
N TYR A 251 -13.05 -10.10 -16.21
CA TYR A 251 -11.87 -10.43 -15.41
C TYR A 251 -11.84 -9.65 -14.09
N MET A 252 -12.12 -8.35 -14.14
CA MET A 252 -12.11 -7.49 -12.97
C MET A 252 -13.23 -7.83 -11.98
N ASP A 253 -14.47 -8.07 -12.45
CA ASP A 253 -15.57 -8.51 -11.59
C ASP A 253 -15.22 -9.86 -10.92
N GLU A 254 -14.78 -10.85 -11.69
CA GLU A 254 -14.41 -12.17 -11.16
C GLU A 254 -13.31 -12.09 -10.08
N LYS A 255 -12.24 -11.32 -10.32
CA LYS A 255 -11.11 -11.27 -9.39
C LYS A 255 -11.36 -10.43 -8.14
N PHE A 256 -12.14 -9.35 -8.23
CA PHE A 256 -12.37 -8.46 -7.07
C PHE A 256 -13.64 -8.82 -6.29
N LYS A 257 -14.63 -9.48 -6.89
CA LYS A 257 -15.80 -10.03 -6.17
C LYS A 257 -15.42 -11.12 -5.16
N ALA A 258 -14.32 -11.84 -5.39
CA ALA A 258 -13.75 -12.79 -4.43
C ALA A 258 -13.07 -12.13 -3.21
N LEU A 259 -13.06 -10.80 -3.13
CA LEU A 259 -12.48 -10.00 -2.03
C LEU A 259 -13.51 -9.18 -1.25
N GLU A 260 -14.77 -9.11 -1.71
CA GLU A 260 -15.89 -8.53 -0.96
C GLU A 260 -16.08 -9.31 0.36
#